data_AF-A0A957CHG3-F1
#
_entry.id   AF-A0A957CHG3-F1
#
_cell.length_a   1.000
_cell.length_b   1.000
_cell.length_c   1.000
_cell.angle_alpha   90.00
_cell.angle_beta   90.00
_cell.angle_gamma   90.00
#
_symmetry.space_group_name_H-M   'P 1'
#
loop_
_entity.id
_entity.type
_entity.pdbx_description
1 polymer ?
#
loop_
_entity_poly.entity_id
_entity_poly.type
_entity_poly.pdbx_seq_one_letter_code
_entity_poly.pdbx_strand_id
1 'polypeptide(L)'
;MMKHFIGFRKSLLVFLFGSLLVVMQTAVSGSDRHVAADLVAVTRFHPFSTWISEFTDADGWHRSPAYWATIQYPDVDGDGRSDVCGRGDQGIWCGLSGDENFQNLVHWQGNFGDPQGWNSHESYWQTIQFPDVNGDGRDDICGRGSAGILCGISDGSVFSVPTIWNSEFSDANGWKSDPAYWDTIQFPDLNGDGLDDVCGRGSGNTGVNCALSDGQSFVNFDSWAATYSDLNSWKDDQSYWATIQFPDVNGDGMDDVCGRDSEGIVCGLSTGTTFAAQTRWSLQYEDGAGWGNDPAYWETLQFPDINGDEMDDVCARAKSGIYCGLSTGVNFGTSSYRESNFSNANGWNSHPSYWETIQFPDVNGDGKADVCGRDVEGLFCALASGTDSATHLFVDYSNWQEAFGDAEFGFLRPYYWQTIQFPDVNGDGWTDVCGRQFDGIVCAPAAVPDLPPTPSSFDVYLPLAVK
;
A
#
# COMPACT_ATOMS: atom_id res chain seq x y z
N MET A 1 -41.55 -72.91 43.28
CA MET A 1 -41.61 -71.81 44.26
C MET A 1 -41.70 -70.49 43.51
N MET A 2 -42.73 -69.70 43.86
CA MET A 2 -42.94 -68.23 43.71
C MET A 2 -42.34 -67.49 42.48
N LYS A 3 -43.17 -66.98 41.53
CA LYS A 3 -43.98 -65.72 41.53
C LYS A 3 -43.12 -64.48 41.17
N HIS A 4 -43.53 -63.47 40.39
CA HIS A 4 -44.69 -63.17 39.53
C HIS A 4 -44.48 -61.75 38.90
N PHE A 5 -44.94 -61.58 37.66
CA PHE A 5 -45.77 -60.48 37.10
C PHE A 5 -45.32 -58.98 36.98
N ILE A 6 -45.36 -58.51 35.72
CA ILE A 6 -46.20 -57.43 35.12
C ILE A 6 -46.18 -55.99 35.70
N GLY A 7 -45.68 -55.04 34.87
CA GLY A 7 -46.43 -54.00 34.15
C GLY A 7 -47.05 -52.77 34.86
N PHE A 8 -47.06 -51.64 34.09
CA PHE A 8 -47.96 -50.46 34.10
C PHE A 8 -47.68 -49.28 35.09
N ARG A 9 -47.42 -48.05 34.61
CA ARG A 9 -48.40 -46.98 34.26
C ARG A 9 -47.75 -45.61 33.95
N LYS A 10 -48.47 -44.84 33.11
CA LYS A 10 -48.30 -43.43 32.72
C LYS A 10 -48.48 -42.44 33.90
N SER A 11 -47.75 -41.31 33.90
CA SER A 11 -48.30 -39.94 33.71
C SER A 11 -47.37 -38.82 34.24
N LEU A 12 -46.93 -37.97 33.29
CA LEU A 12 -46.99 -36.49 33.27
C LEU A 12 -46.68 -35.66 34.53
N LEU A 13 -45.59 -34.87 34.49
CA LEU A 13 -45.56 -33.49 34.98
C LEU A 13 -44.57 -32.64 34.15
N VAL A 14 -44.83 -31.33 34.11
CA VAL A 14 -44.58 -30.35 33.03
C VAL A 14 -43.40 -29.41 33.36
N PHE A 15 -42.57 -29.12 32.32
CA PHE A 15 -41.75 -27.93 31.99
C PHE A 15 -40.80 -27.26 33.03
N LEU A 16 -39.54 -27.02 32.64
CA LEU A 16 -38.97 -25.69 32.33
C LEU A 16 -37.49 -25.75 31.90
N PHE A 17 -37.10 -24.75 31.11
CA PHE A 17 -35.86 -24.50 30.34
C PHE A 17 -34.52 -24.62 31.09
N GLY A 18 -33.44 -24.88 30.34
CA GLY A 18 -32.07 -24.48 30.72
C GLY A 18 -30.96 -25.39 30.18
N SER A 19 -30.40 -25.03 29.03
CA SER A 19 -29.18 -25.63 28.47
C SER A 19 -27.98 -25.32 29.38
N LEU A 20 -27.22 -26.34 29.78
CA LEU A 20 -25.90 -26.17 30.38
C LEU A 20 -24.89 -27.01 29.57
N LEU A 21 -24.19 -26.34 28.67
CA LEU A 21 -23.03 -26.90 27.96
C LEU A 21 -21.83 -26.83 28.92
N VAL A 22 -21.26 -27.99 29.23
CA VAL A 22 -20.06 -28.11 30.06
C VAL A 22 -18.84 -27.88 29.15
N VAL A 23 -18.10 -26.79 29.37
CA VAL A 23 -16.76 -26.59 28.78
C VAL A 23 -15.73 -27.16 29.75
N MET A 24 -15.03 -28.21 29.33
CA MET A 24 -13.81 -28.68 29.99
C MET A 24 -12.65 -27.75 29.58
N GLN A 25 -12.18 -26.91 30.49
CA GLN A 25 -10.87 -26.27 30.37
C GLN A 25 -9.81 -27.27 30.81
N THR A 26 -8.88 -27.59 29.92
CA THR A 26 -7.58 -28.14 30.30
C THR A 26 -6.61 -26.97 30.41
N ALA A 27 -6.01 -26.81 31.59
CA ALA A 27 -5.01 -25.79 31.85
C ALA A 27 -3.65 -26.24 31.30
N VAL A 28 -3.08 -25.49 30.36
CA VAL A 28 -1.67 -25.59 29.97
C VAL A 28 -0.93 -24.42 30.63
N SER A 29 0.17 -24.75 31.30
CA SER A 29 1.03 -23.81 32.03
C SER A 29 2.09 -23.19 31.12
N GLY A 30 2.20 -21.86 31.16
CA GLY A 30 3.46 -21.11 31.16
C GLY A 30 4.39 -21.18 29.94
N SER A 31 4.59 -20.00 29.33
CA SER A 31 5.52 -19.64 28.23
C SER A 31 5.14 -20.15 26.84
N ASP A 32 4.16 -19.49 26.24
CA ASP A 32 4.08 -19.15 24.81
C ASP A 32 2.80 -18.31 24.65
N ARG A 33 2.95 -17.01 24.38
CA ARG A 33 1.82 -16.08 24.15
C ARG A 33 1.73 -15.65 22.68
N HIS A 34 2.20 -16.46 21.74
CA HIS A 34 1.98 -16.24 20.31
C HIS A 34 1.51 -17.54 19.67
N VAL A 35 0.29 -17.99 19.96
CA VAL A 35 -0.41 -18.94 19.09
C VAL A 35 -1.91 -18.65 19.13
N ALA A 36 -2.42 -18.33 17.94
CA ALA A 36 -3.82 -18.39 17.50
C ALA A 36 -4.81 -17.49 18.25
N ALA A 37 -4.85 -16.22 17.86
CA ALA A 37 -6.17 -15.64 17.63
C ALA A 37 -6.80 -16.47 16.50
N ASP A 38 -7.93 -17.12 16.78
CA ASP A 38 -8.84 -17.59 15.73
C ASP A 38 -9.24 -16.31 14.94
N LEU A 39 -8.53 -16.04 13.84
CA LEU A 39 -8.82 -14.93 12.92
C LEU A 39 -10.26 -15.07 12.47
N VAL A 40 -11.13 -14.19 12.94
CA VAL A 40 -12.45 -14.06 12.33
C VAL A 40 -12.24 -13.30 11.04
N ALA A 41 -12.13 -14.04 9.94
CA ALA A 41 -11.83 -13.48 8.63
C ALA A 41 -12.83 -12.36 8.27
N VAL A 42 -12.31 -11.16 8.07
CA VAL A 42 -13.00 -10.16 7.25
C VAL A 42 -13.18 -10.81 5.87
N THR A 43 -14.38 -10.70 5.32
CA THR A 43 -14.73 -11.33 4.02
C THR A 43 -15.36 -10.34 3.04
N ARG A 44 -15.43 -9.06 3.44
CA ARG A 44 -15.98 -7.92 2.70
C ARG A 44 -15.76 -6.63 3.47
N PHE A 45 -15.87 -5.50 2.78
CA PHE A 45 -15.97 -4.19 3.41
C PHE A 45 -17.41 -3.90 3.88
N HIS A 46 -17.55 -2.95 4.81
CA HIS A 46 -18.83 -2.31 5.08
C HIS A 46 -19.35 -1.57 3.84
N PRO A 47 -20.66 -1.27 3.74
CA PRO A 47 -21.15 -0.37 2.70
C PRO A 47 -20.39 0.95 2.73
N PHE A 48 -19.97 1.44 1.57
CA PHE A 48 -19.27 2.72 1.50
C PHE A 48 -20.17 3.88 1.95
N SER A 49 -19.55 4.91 2.51
CA SER A 49 -20.17 6.18 2.84
C SER A 49 -19.28 7.33 2.37
N THR A 50 -19.85 8.52 2.20
CA THR A 50 -19.05 9.73 1.98
C THR A 50 -18.38 10.11 3.29
N TRP A 51 -17.04 10.12 3.29
CA TRP A 51 -16.22 10.48 4.45
C TRP A 51 -15.87 11.96 4.47
N ILE A 52 -15.75 12.61 3.31
CA ILE A 52 -15.57 14.06 3.20
C ILE A 52 -16.17 14.58 1.89
N SER A 53 -16.76 15.77 1.92
CA SER A 53 -17.54 16.37 0.83
C SER A 53 -16.87 17.59 0.19
N GLU A 54 -15.56 17.70 0.33
CA GLU A 54 -14.75 18.83 -0.16
C GLU A 54 -13.81 18.44 -1.31
N PHE A 55 -13.64 17.14 -1.56
CA PHE A 55 -12.91 16.58 -2.71
C PHE A 55 -13.79 16.43 -3.96
N THR A 56 -14.80 17.27 -4.14
CA THR A 56 -15.88 17.05 -5.12
C THR A 56 -15.54 17.50 -6.54
N ASP A 57 -16.37 17.13 -7.50
CA ASP A 57 -16.30 17.70 -8.86
C ASP A 57 -16.62 19.21 -8.86
N ALA A 58 -17.54 19.64 -8.00
CA ALA A 58 -17.95 21.04 -7.88
C ALA A 58 -16.80 21.93 -7.40
N ASP A 59 -16.00 21.42 -6.46
CA ASP A 59 -14.81 22.10 -5.92
C ASP A 59 -13.62 22.03 -6.88
N GLY A 60 -13.71 21.21 -7.93
CA GLY A 60 -12.80 21.24 -9.07
C GLY A 60 -11.68 20.21 -9.05
N TRP A 61 -11.73 19.22 -8.13
CA TRP A 61 -10.71 18.18 -8.03
C TRP A 61 -10.58 17.31 -9.28
N HIS A 62 -11.61 17.22 -10.13
CA HIS A 62 -11.56 16.54 -11.43
C HIS A 62 -10.94 17.35 -12.58
N ARG A 63 -10.54 18.61 -12.36
CA ARG A 63 -10.18 19.53 -13.46
C ARG A 63 -8.77 19.34 -13.98
N SER A 64 -7.85 18.83 -13.17
CA SER A 64 -6.44 18.60 -13.54
C SER A 64 -5.85 17.38 -12.83
N PRO A 65 -5.04 16.55 -13.50
CA PRO A 65 -4.30 15.45 -12.85
C PRO A 65 -3.49 15.92 -11.64
N ALA A 66 -2.98 17.16 -11.70
CA ALA A 66 -2.28 17.84 -10.61
C ALA A 66 -3.11 18.05 -9.33
N TYR A 67 -4.40 17.67 -9.34
CA TYR A 67 -5.27 17.66 -8.18
C TYR A 67 -5.63 16.24 -7.76
N TRP A 68 -6.31 15.46 -8.61
CA TRP A 68 -6.78 14.13 -8.21
C TRP A 68 -5.68 13.09 -8.03
N ALA A 69 -4.61 13.15 -8.83
CA ALA A 69 -3.52 12.16 -8.77
C ALA A 69 -2.57 12.41 -7.58
N THR A 70 -2.82 13.46 -6.80
CA THR A 70 -2.07 13.79 -5.59
C THR A 70 -2.84 13.44 -4.32
N ILE A 71 -4.03 12.88 -4.44
CA ILE A 71 -4.83 12.43 -3.30
C ILE A 71 -4.16 11.17 -2.74
N GLN A 72 -3.73 11.23 -1.49
CA GLN A 72 -3.06 10.16 -0.75
C GLN A 72 -3.65 10.12 0.67
N TYR A 73 -3.37 9.05 1.40
CA TYR A 73 -3.87 8.85 2.75
C TYR A 73 -2.76 8.70 3.80
N PRO A 74 -1.97 9.77 4.06
CA PRO A 74 -0.89 9.76 5.04
C PRO A 74 -1.39 9.88 6.49
N ASP A 75 -0.62 9.42 7.49
CA ASP A 75 -0.84 9.73 8.92
C ASP A 75 -0.09 11.03 9.28
N VAL A 76 -0.71 12.19 9.03
CA VAL A 76 -0.01 13.48 9.18
C VAL A 76 -0.07 14.02 10.61
N ASP A 77 -0.89 13.45 11.49
CA ASP A 77 -0.97 13.83 12.90
C ASP A 77 -0.40 12.81 13.90
N GLY A 78 -0.06 11.62 13.43
CA GLY A 78 0.65 10.57 14.16
C GLY A 78 -0.25 9.82 15.12
N ASP A 79 -1.55 9.76 14.85
CA ASP A 79 -2.53 9.07 15.67
C ASP A 79 -2.72 7.59 15.30
N GLY A 80 -2.02 7.14 14.25
CA GLY A 80 -2.08 5.79 13.70
C GLY A 80 -3.22 5.58 12.71
N ARG A 81 -3.92 6.64 12.30
CA ARG A 81 -4.97 6.60 11.27
C ARG A 81 -4.47 7.30 10.02
N SER A 82 -4.82 6.74 8.87
CA SER A 82 -4.60 7.41 7.60
C SER A 82 -5.59 8.58 7.44
N ASP A 83 -5.06 9.79 7.31
CA ASP A 83 -5.80 10.99 6.95
C ASP A 83 -6.08 11.03 5.44
N VAL A 84 -6.66 12.12 4.93
CA VAL A 84 -6.69 12.35 3.48
C VAL A 84 -6.06 13.68 3.14
N CYS A 85 -5.05 13.67 2.29
CA CYS A 85 -4.36 14.86 1.81
C CYS A 85 -4.39 14.91 0.28
N GLY A 86 -4.45 16.12 -0.28
CA GLY A 86 -4.30 16.33 -1.71
C GLY A 86 -3.89 17.74 -2.06
N ARG A 87 -3.29 17.91 -3.24
CA ARG A 87 -2.90 19.22 -3.77
C ARG A 87 -4.06 19.85 -4.53
N GLY A 88 -4.64 20.92 -3.99
CA GLY A 88 -5.54 21.82 -4.71
C GLY A 88 -4.79 22.95 -5.42
N ASP A 89 -5.55 23.91 -5.98
CA ASP A 89 -4.99 25.09 -6.66
C ASP A 89 -4.21 26.01 -5.71
N GLN A 90 -4.60 26.07 -4.43
CA GLN A 90 -3.92 26.88 -3.41
C GLN A 90 -2.83 26.13 -2.63
N GLY A 91 -2.53 24.88 -2.96
CA GLY A 91 -1.53 24.06 -2.26
C GLY A 91 -2.14 22.82 -1.63
N ILE A 92 -1.64 22.37 -0.49
CA ILE A 92 -1.98 21.10 0.15
C ILE A 92 -3.13 21.29 1.11
N TRP A 93 -4.11 20.42 0.98
CA TRP A 93 -5.30 20.37 1.80
C TRP A 93 -5.41 18.99 2.43
N CYS A 94 -5.61 18.93 3.74
CA CYS A 94 -5.78 17.68 4.45
C CYS A 94 -7.03 17.70 5.33
N GLY A 95 -7.72 16.57 5.39
CA GLY A 95 -8.79 16.28 6.33
C GLY A 95 -8.33 15.16 7.25
N LEU A 96 -8.16 15.47 8.53
CA LEU A 96 -7.72 14.49 9.52
C LEU A 96 -8.77 13.41 9.71
N SER A 97 -8.38 12.18 9.98
CA SER A 97 -9.30 11.10 10.18
C SER A 97 -10.07 11.19 11.49
N GLY A 98 -11.17 10.45 11.53
CA GLY A 98 -12.06 10.33 12.67
C GLY A 98 -12.70 8.94 12.63
N ASP A 99 -13.60 8.64 13.57
CA ASP A 99 -14.14 7.27 13.68
C ASP A 99 -14.98 6.82 12.47
N GLU A 100 -15.66 7.75 11.80
CA GLU A 100 -16.58 7.44 10.68
C GLU A 100 -16.53 8.48 9.53
N ASN A 101 -15.62 9.44 9.59
CA ASN A 101 -15.48 10.53 8.61
C ASN A 101 -14.11 11.20 8.76
N PHE A 102 -13.68 11.88 7.69
CA PHE A 102 -12.61 12.87 7.83
C PHE A 102 -13.19 14.19 8.36
N GLN A 103 -12.40 14.88 9.17
CA GLN A 103 -12.64 16.24 9.60
C GLN A 103 -12.64 17.20 8.41
N ASN A 104 -13.17 18.40 8.61
CA ASN A 104 -13.25 19.43 7.57
C ASN A 104 -11.89 19.66 6.90
N LEU A 105 -11.91 19.87 5.59
CA LEU A 105 -10.70 20.10 4.82
C LEU A 105 -9.99 21.40 5.25
N VAL A 106 -8.74 21.28 5.74
CA VAL A 106 -7.91 22.41 6.18
C VAL A 106 -6.79 22.66 5.15
N HIS A 107 -6.41 23.91 4.98
CA HIS A 107 -5.24 24.28 4.15
C HIS A 107 -3.96 24.12 4.96
N TRP A 108 -3.19 23.06 4.68
CA TRP A 108 -1.98 22.72 5.43
C TRP A 108 -0.73 23.41 4.88
N GLN A 109 -0.64 23.62 3.57
CA GLN A 109 0.53 24.26 2.98
C GLN A 109 0.24 24.99 1.66
N GLY A 110 0.55 26.29 1.59
CA GLY A 110 0.40 27.10 0.37
C GLY A 110 1.53 26.98 -0.65
N ASN A 111 2.72 26.54 -0.23
CA ASN A 111 3.91 26.57 -1.08
C ASN A 111 3.91 25.57 -2.25
N PHE A 112 3.02 24.57 -2.22
CA PHE A 112 2.79 23.60 -3.30
C PHE A 112 1.65 24.02 -4.26
N GLY A 113 1.15 25.26 -4.18
CA GLY A 113 0.03 25.74 -4.99
C GLY A 113 0.36 26.09 -6.45
N ASP A 114 -0.69 26.33 -7.24
CA ASP A 114 -0.62 26.86 -8.61
C ASP A 114 0.10 28.22 -8.67
N PRO A 115 -0.14 29.19 -7.74
CA PRO A 115 0.57 30.46 -7.75
C PRO A 115 2.09 30.32 -7.59
N GLN A 116 2.56 29.19 -7.03
CA GLN A 116 3.95 28.83 -6.84
C GLN A 116 4.50 27.98 -8.01
N GLY A 117 3.67 27.66 -9.00
CA GLY A 117 4.06 26.99 -10.23
C GLY A 117 4.06 25.45 -10.16
N TRP A 118 3.52 24.85 -9.10
CA TRP A 118 3.50 23.40 -8.96
C TRP A 118 2.57 22.67 -9.94
N ASN A 119 1.69 23.39 -10.63
CA ASN A 119 0.90 22.87 -11.75
C ASN A 119 1.59 23.03 -13.12
N SER A 120 2.78 23.66 -13.17
CA SER A 120 3.40 24.03 -14.45
C SER A 120 4.06 22.85 -15.17
N HIS A 121 4.29 21.73 -14.48
CA HIS A 121 4.84 20.51 -15.06
C HIS A 121 4.51 19.29 -14.19
N GLU A 122 4.31 18.12 -14.80
CA GLU A 122 4.06 16.83 -14.12
C GLU A 122 5.13 16.46 -13.09
N SER A 123 6.40 16.66 -13.44
CA SER A 123 7.55 16.45 -12.54
C SER A 123 7.52 17.21 -11.21
N TYR A 124 6.59 18.16 -11.04
CA TYR A 124 6.44 18.89 -9.78
C TYR A 124 5.32 18.30 -8.92
N TRP A 125 4.15 17.99 -9.49
CA TRP A 125 3.03 17.50 -8.69
C TRP A 125 2.96 15.97 -8.59
N GLN A 126 3.50 15.20 -9.55
CA GLN A 126 3.55 13.72 -9.46
C GLN A 126 4.55 13.22 -8.42
N THR A 127 5.50 14.07 -8.03
CA THR A 127 6.55 13.71 -7.06
C THR A 127 6.18 14.09 -5.62
N ILE A 128 4.95 14.59 -5.39
CA ILE A 128 4.48 14.91 -4.05
C ILE A 128 4.14 13.59 -3.34
N GLN A 129 4.84 13.31 -2.27
CA GLN A 129 4.65 12.15 -1.41
C GLN A 129 4.71 12.61 0.05
N PHE A 130 4.32 11.71 0.96
CA PHE A 130 4.22 12.00 2.38
C PHE A 130 5.10 11.07 3.23
N PRO A 131 6.44 11.19 3.13
CA PRO A 131 7.39 10.38 3.91
C PRO A 131 7.57 10.89 5.34
N ASP A 132 7.90 10.03 6.30
CA ASP A 132 8.41 10.43 7.63
C ASP A 132 9.93 10.63 7.56
N VAL A 133 10.33 11.82 7.12
CA VAL A 133 11.75 12.12 6.90
C VAL A 133 12.47 12.52 8.18
N ASN A 134 11.75 12.63 9.30
CA ASN A 134 12.31 13.09 10.57
C ASN A 134 12.18 12.08 11.73
N GLY A 135 11.50 10.97 11.49
CA GLY A 135 11.35 9.83 12.39
C GLY A 135 10.49 10.13 13.61
N ASP A 136 9.53 11.05 13.49
CA ASP A 136 8.62 11.40 14.59
C ASP A 136 7.27 10.68 14.56
N GLY A 137 7.08 9.77 13.60
CA GLY A 137 5.88 8.97 13.40
C GLY A 137 4.75 9.77 12.76
N ARG A 138 5.06 10.90 12.13
CA ARG A 138 4.11 11.69 11.34
C ARG A 138 4.64 11.82 9.93
N ASP A 139 3.76 11.58 8.98
CA ASP A 139 4.09 11.78 7.59
C ASP A 139 4.29 13.28 7.31
N ASP A 140 5.45 13.61 6.75
CA ASP A 140 5.77 14.96 6.29
C ASP A 140 5.26 15.16 4.86
N ILE A 141 5.60 16.29 4.23
CA ILE A 141 5.38 16.44 2.79
C ILE A 141 6.67 16.76 2.07
N CYS A 142 6.98 15.95 1.06
CA CYS A 142 8.10 16.17 0.17
C CYS A 142 7.64 16.23 -1.28
N GLY A 143 8.32 17.01 -2.10
CA GLY A 143 8.09 17.05 -3.54
C GLY A 143 9.25 17.66 -4.30
N ARG A 144 9.45 17.20 -5.54
CA ARG A 144 10.52 17.71 -6.39
C ARG A 144 10.09 19.01 -7.07
N GLY A 145 10.65 20.14 -6.64
CA GLY A 145 10.52 21.42 -7.34
C GLY A 145 11.64 21.69 -8.34
N SER A 146 11.66 22.91 -8.89
CA SER A 146 12.72 23.33 -9.83
C SER A 146 14.11 23.37 -9.20
N ALA A 147 14.20 23.57 -7.88
CA ALA A 147 15.45 23.73 -7.14
C ALA A 147 15.97 22.44 -6.47
N GLY A 148 15.23 21.33 -6.56
CA GLY A 148 15.55 20.08 -5.86
C GLY A 148 14.34 19.46 -5.17
N ILE A 149 14.58 18.58 -4.18
CA ILE A 149 13.54 18.08 -3.28
C ILE A 149 13.26 19.14 -2.22
N LEU A 150 11.98 19.52 -2.07
CA LEU A 150 11.51 20.39 -1.00
C LEU A 150 10.68 19.58 -0.03
N CYS A 151 10.96 19.68 1.26
CA CYS A 151 10.15 19.07 2.30
C CYS A 151 9.68 20.08 3.34
N GLY A 152 8.45 19.90 3.81
CA GLY A 152 7.84 20.61 4.93
C GLY A 152 7.43 19.61 6.01
N ILE A 153 7.98 19.78 7.21
CA ILE A 153 7.74 18.91 8.37
C ILE A 153 6.34 19.11 8.95
N SER A 154 5.64 18.04 9.28
CA SER A 154 4.34 18.06 9.96
C SER A 154 4.48 18.38 11.45
N ASP A 155 3.61 19.26 11.95
CA ASP A 155 3.43 19.49 13.39
C ASP A 155 2.18 18.80 13.97
N GLY A 156 1.51 17.98 13.15
CA GLY A 156 0.21 17.35 13.44
C GLY A 156 -0.99 18.27 13.24
N SER A 157 -0.79 19.42 12.62
CA SER A 157 -1.89 20.34 12.28
C SER A 157 -1.68 21.09 10.96
N VAL A 158 -0.43 21.37 10.60
CA VAL A 158 -0.01 21.95 9.32
C VAL A 158 1.40 21.47 8.98
N PHE A 159 1.80 21.63 7.72
CA PHE A 159 3.20 21.48 7.33
C PHE A 159 3.95 22.79 7.49
N SER A 160 5.18 22.72 8.01
CA SER A 160 6.11 23.85 8.00
C SER A 160 6.42 24.34 6.58
N VAL A 161 6.94 25.56 6.46
CA VAL A 161 7.31 26.13 5.15
C VAL A 161 8.36 25.24 4.49
N PRO A 162 8.13 24.71 3.28
CA PRO A 162 9.05 23.77 2.67
C PRO A 162 10.40 24.41 2.41
N THR A 163 11.46 23.70 2.78
CA THR A 163 12.85 24.07 2.53
C THR A 163 13.47 23.09 1.55
N ILE A 164 14.57 23.47 0.90
CA ILE A 164 15.27 22.55 0.00
C ILE A 164 16.03 21.55 0.87
N TRP A 165 15.61 20.29 0.83
CA TRP A 165 16.26 19.18 1.52
C TRP A 165 17.41 18.60 0.72
N ASN A 166 17.32 18.67 -0.62
CA ASN A 166 18.42 18.29 -1.50
C ASN A 166 18.36 19.01 -2.85
N SER A 167 19.42 19.71 -3.24
CA SER A 167 19.48 20.46 -4.50
C SER A 167 19.89 19.63 -5.72
N GLU A 168 20.36 18.39 -5.52
CA GLU A 168 20.88 17.57 -6.60
C GLU A 168 19.77 17.06 -7.52
N PHE A 169 18.55 16.88 -7.00
CA PHE A 169 17.34 16.51 -7.76
C PHE A 169 16.71 17.66 -8.59
N SER A 170 17.45 18.75 -8.84
CA SER A 170 16.93 19.98 -9.45
C SER A 170 16.71 19.91 -10.97
N ASP A 171 15.99 20.90 -11.51
CA ASP A 171 15.86 21.09 -12.97
C ASP A 171 17.23 21.34 -13.62
N ALA A 172 18.10 22.11 -12.93
CA ALA A 172 19.43 22.46 -13.40
C ALA A 172 20.34 21.23 -13.58
N ASN A 173 20.11 20.20 -12.77
CA ASN A 173 20.79 18.91 -12.84
C ASN A 173 20.06 17.88 -13.73
N GLY A 174 19.05 18.31 -14.49
CA GLY A 174 18.42 17.50 -15.53
C GLY A 174 17.27 16.60 -15.07
N TRP A 175 16.89 16.61 -13.79
CA TRP A 175 15.84 15.71 -13.28
C TRP A 175 14.45 15.96 -13.87
N LYS A 176 14.17 17.17 -14.39
CA LYS A 176 12.91 17.46 -15.12
C LYS A 176 12.93 17.02 -16.59
N SER A 177 14.11 16.66 -17.12
CA SER A 177 14.28 16.54 -18.57
C SER A 177 13.57 15.34 -19.20
N ASP A 178 13.19 14.34 -18.41
CA ASP A 178 12.51 13.12 -18.87
C ASP A 178 11.76 12.43 -17.71
N PRO A 179 10.57 11.83 -17.94
CA PRO A 179 9.86 11.01 -16.95
C PRO A 179 10.71 9.92 -16.33
N ALA A 180 11.62 9.31 -17.09
CA ALA A 180 12.54 8.28 -16.62
C ALA A 180 13.51 8.73 -15.51
N TYR A 181 13.44 10.00 -15.10
CA TYR A 181 14.20 10.55 -13.99
C TYR A 181 13.32 11.01 -12.83
N TRP A 182 12.31 11.84 -13.07
CA TRP A 182 11.49 12.39 -12.00
C TRP A 182 10.39 11.42 -11.52
N ASP A 183 9.89 10.52 -12.38
CA ASP A 183 8.81 9.58 -12.04
C ASP A 183 9.32 8.41 -11.18
N THR A 184 10.64 8.25 -11.11
CA THR A 184 11.31 7.21 -10.32
C THR A 184 11.68 7.68 -8.90
N ILE A 185 11.32 8.91 -8.52
CA ILE A 185 11.66 9.46 -7.21
C ILE A 185 10.73 8.85 -6.15
N GLN A 186 11.33 8.19 -5.17
CA GLN A 186 10.65 7.53 -4.05
C GLN A 186 11.43 7.82 -2.77
N PHE A 187 10.81 7.56 -1.62
CA PHE A 187 11.37 7.84 -0.29
C PHE A 187 11.49 6.55 0.55
N PRO A 188 12.42 5.64 0.20
CA PRO A 188 12.65 4.38 0.94
C PRO A 188 13.49 4.58 2.22
N ASP A 189 13.39 3.68 3.20
CA ASP A 189 14.37 3.58 4.30
C ASP A 189 15.53 2.66 3.88
N LEU A 190 16.59 3.24 3.34
CA LEU A 190 17.70 2.48 2.77
C LEU A 190 18.66 1.96 3.82
N ASN A 191 18.57 2.46 5.05
CA ASN A 191 19.60 2.25 6.05
C ASN A 191 19.08 1.66 7.36
N GLY A 192 17.76 1.44 7.45
CA GLY A 192 17.07 0.79 8.55
C GLY A 192 17.06 1.64 9.82
N ASP A 193 17.14 2.97 9.69
CA ASP A 193 17.08 3.88 10.84
C ASP A 193 15.68 4.43 11.12
N GLY A 194 14.70 4.05 10.30
CA GLY A 194 13.30 4.47 10.41
C GLY A 194 13.05 5.89 9.93
N LEU A 195 13.98 6.47 9.16
CA LEU A 195 13.78 7.75 8.48
C LEU A 195 13.71 7.47 6.99
N ASP A 196 12.69 8.00 6.34
CA ASP A 196 12.58 7.87 4.89
C ASP A 196 13.68 8.69 4.19
N ASP A 197 14.45 8.05 3.32
CA ASP A 197 15.50 8.65 2.51
C ASP A 197 14.94 9.18 1.18
N VAL A 198 15.79 9.47 0.20
CA VAL A 198 15.31 9.74 -1.16
C VAL A 198 16.20 9.06 -2.19
N CYS A 199 15.58 8.35 -3.12
CA CYS A 199 16.23 7.79 -4.29
C CYS A 199 15.51 8.15 -5.57
N GLY A 200 16.24 8.16 -6.68
CA GLY A 200 15.67 8.22 -8.01
C GLY A 200 16.68 7.86 -9.08
N ARG A 201 16.20 7.50 -10.26
CA ARG A 201 17.05 7.20 -11.42
C ARG A 201 17.51 8.49 -12.10
N GLY A 202 18.82 8.75 -12.11
CA GLY A 202 19.39 9.91 -12.80
C GLY A 202 19.77 9.64 -14.25
N SER A 203 20.02 10.73 -14.99
CA SER A 203 20.45 10.68 -16.40
C SER A 203 21.88 10.18 -16.60
N GLY A 204 22.18 9.72 -17.82
CA GLY A 204 23.53 9.35 -18.22
C GLY A 204 23.97 8.03 -17.61
N ASN A 205 25.08 8.02 -16.87
CA ASN A 205 25.72 6.81 -16.34
C ASN A 205 25.55 6.64 -14.81
N THR A 206 24.68 7.41 -14.17
CA THR A 206 24.54 7.35 -12.71
C THR A 206 23.60 6.25 -12.24
N GLY A 207 22.63 5.85 -13.05
CA GLY A 207 21.59 4.90 -12.62
C GLY A 207 20.81 5.45 -11.44
N VAL A 208 20.55 4.63 -10.42
CA VAL A 208 19.86 5.10 -9.20
C VAL A 208 20.83 5.89 -8.32
N ASN A 209 20.43 7.12 -7.99
CA ASN A 209 21.11 8.00 -7.04
C ASN A 209 20.26 8.16 -5.80
N CYS A 210 20.89 8.12 -4.64
CA CYS A 210 20.22 8.19 -3.36
C CYS A 210 20.92 9.19 -2.44
N ALA A 211 20.15 9.75 -1.52
CA ALA A 211 20.62 10.62 -0.45
C ALA A 211 19.89 10.25 0.84
N LEU A 212 20.63 10.09 1.93
CA LEU A 212 20.10 9.66 3.22
C LEU A 212 19.49 10.82 3.99
N SER A 213 18.39 10.61 4.69
CA SER A 213 17.86 11.59 5.64
C SER A 213 18.76 11.67 6.88
N ASP A 214 18.94 12.89 7.40
CA ASP A 214 19.53 13.11 8.73
C ASP A 214 18.52 13.73 9.72
N GLY A 215 17.23 13.65 9.38
CA GLY A 215 16.11 14.28 10.08
C GLY A 215 15.94 15.77 9.80
N GLN A 216 16.85 16.38 9.01
CA GLN A 216 16.81 17.80 8.68
C GLN A 216 17.01 18.10 7.19
N SER A 217 17.67 17.20 6.46
CA SER A 217 17.96 17.29 5.02
C SER A 217 18.34 15.92 4.46
N PHE A 218 18.37 15.77 3.13
CA PHE A 218 18.97 14.59 2.53
C PHE A 218 20.44 14.84 2.19
N VAL A 219 21.32 14.06 2.83
CA VAL A 219 22.78 14.18 2.76
C VAL A 219 23.39 13.03 1.94
N ASN A 220 24.69 13.15 1.63
CA ASN A 220 25.46 12.10 0.94
C ASN A 220 24.87 11.63 -0.40
N PHE A 221 24.29 12.56 -1.19
CA PHE A 221 23.83 12.26 -2.54
C PHE A 221 24.95 11.63 -3.38
N ASP A 222 24.73 10.40 -3.83
CA ASP A 222 25.66 9.69 -4.70
C ASP A 222 24.93 8.67 -5.59
N SER A 223 25.64 8.14 -6.60
CA SER A 223 25.19 7.04 -7.43
C SER A 223 25.36 5.71 -6.69
N TRP A 224 24.24 5.08 -6.32
CA TRP A 224 24.23 3.83 -5.56
C TRP A 224 24.11 2.59 -6.47
N ALA A 225 23.52 2.73 -7.66
CA ALA A 225 23.38 1.63 -8.61
C ALA A 225 23.46 2.09 -10.08
N ALA A 226 24.69 2.20 -10.61
CA ALA A 226 24.95 2.57 -12.00
C ALA A 226 24.40 1.57 -13.04
N THR A 227 24.04 0.36 -12.61
CA THR A 227 23.38 -0.65 -13.46
C THR A 227 22.09 -0.12 -14.09
N TYR A 228 21.31 0.69 -13.37
CA TYR A 228 20.02 1.24 -13.83
C TYR A 228 20.15 2.46 -14.78
N SER A 229 21.33 2.70 -15.35
CA SER A 229 21.64 3.92 -16.10
C SER A 229 21.16 3.91 -17.56
N ASP A 230 21.20 5.06 -18.23
CA ASP A 230 20.89 5.17 -19.67
C ASP A 230 21.87 4.36 -20.51
N LEU A 231 23.14 4.26 -20.09
CA LEU A 231 24.17 3.48 -20.79
C LEU A 231 23.91 1.97 -20.77
N ASN A 232 23.10 1.51 -19.81
CA ASN A 232 22.68 0.12 -19.67
C ASN A 232 21.23 -0.08 -20.13
N SER A 233 20.72 0.79 -21.03
CA SER A 233 19.42 0.66 -21.68
C SER A 233 18.18 0.81 -20.80
N TRP A 234 18.32 1.19 -19.53
CA TRP A 234 17.16 1.36 -18.64
C TRP A 234 16.23 2.51 -19.01
N LYS A 235 16.67 3.42 -19.89
CA LYS A 235 15.84 4.49 -20.45
C LYS A 235 15.18 4.10 -21.78
N ASP A 236 15.59 2.98 -22.39
CA ASP A 236 15.20 2.66 -23.76
C ASP A 236 13.71 2.34 -23.87
N ASP A 237 13.10 1.87 -22.78
CA ASP A 237 11.68 1.55 -22.70
C ASP A 237 11.08 1.95 -21.34
N GLN A 238 9.82 2.40 -21.33
CA GLN A 238 9.08 2.75 -20.11
C GLN A 238 8.91 1.56 -19.16
N SER A 239 8.71 0.37 -19.71
CA SER A 239 8.55 -0.88 -18.95
C SER A 239 9.81 -1.31 -18.18
N TYR A 240 10.91 -0.55 -18.32
CA TYR A 240 12.13 -0.77 -17.54
C TYR A 240 12.20 0.20 -16.36
N TRP A 241 12.26 1.50 -16.62
CA TRP A 241 12.42 2.49 -15.54
C TRP A 241 11.17 2.68 -14.68
N ALA A 242 9.97 2.50 -15.21
CA ALA A 242 8.72 2.65 -14.44
C ALA A 242 8.50 1.52 -13.42
N THR A 243 9.31 0.47 -13.49
CA THR A 243 9.25 -0.68 -12.58
C THR A 243 10.30 -0.64 -11.48
N ILE A 244 11.12 0.42 -11.41
CA ILE A 244 12.11 0.58 -10.36
C ILE A 244 11.38 0.93 -9.06
N GLN A 245 11.52 0.07 -8.06
CA GLN A 245 10.92 0.18 -6.74
C GLN A 245 11.96 -0.20 -5.69
N PHE A 246 11.65 0.08 -4.42
CA PHE A 246 12.55 -0.13 -3.30
C PHE A 246 11.97 -1.09 -2.24
N PRO A 247 11.85 -2.39 -2.55
CA PRO A 247 11.33 -3.39 -1.61
C PRO A 247 12.40 -3.94 -0.65
N ASP A 248 12.00 -4.43 0.53
CA ASP A 248 12.88 -5.26 1.39
C ASP A 248 12.76 -6.72 0.96
N VAL A 249 13.52 -7.12 -0.07
CA VAL A 249 13.44 -8.48 -0.63
C VAL A 249 14.23 -9.48 0.19
N ASN A 250 14.87 -9.07 1.27
CA ASN A 250 15.74 -9.94 2.07
C ASN A 250 15.40 -10.00 3.56
N GLY A 251 14.45 -9.18 4.01
CA GLY A 251 13.89 -9.16 5.36
C GLY A 251 14.89 -8.63 6.39
N ASP A 252 15.80 -7.73 6.00
CA ASP A 252 16.77 -7.12 6.92
C ASP A 252 16.35 -5.74 7.44
N GLY A 253 15.16 -5.27 7.03
CA GLY A 253 14.60 -3.97 7.40
C GLY A 253 15.26 -2.80 6.67
N MET A 254 15.98 -3.05 5.57
CA MET A 254 16.49 -2.02 4.68
C MET A 254 15.89 -2.20 3.29
N ASP A 255 15.38 -1.12 2.72
CA ASP A 255 14.82 -1.16 1.38
C ASP A 255 15.92 -1.37 0.33
N ASP A 256 15.75 -2.40 -0.48
CA ASP A 256 16.65 -2.76 -1.58
C ASP A 256 16.27 -1.96 -2.84
N VAL A 257 16.95 -2.19 -3.97
CA VAL A 257 16.46 -1.70 -5.27
C VAL A 257 16.15 -2.87 -6.18
N CYS A 258 14.96 -2.89 -6.74
CA CYS A 258 14.55 -3.86 -7.75
C CYS A 258 13.94 -3.14 -8.96
N GLY A 259 14.13 -3.73 -10.14
CA GLY A 259 13.48 -3.25 -11.35
C GLY A 259 13.54 -4.27 -12.46
N ARG A 260 12.66 -4.12 -13.45
CA ARG A 260 12.58 -4.99 -14.61
C ARG A 260 13.41 -4.42 -15.77
N ASP A 261 14.11 -5.27 -16.51
CA ASP A 261 14.63 -4.94 -17.84
C ASP A 261 14.15 -5.98 -18.87
N SER A 262 14.73 -5.95 -20.08
CA SER A 262 14.37 -6.88 -21.15
C SER A 262 14.58 -8.36 -20.81
N GLU A 263 15.45 -8.67 -19.84
CA GLU A 263 15.85 -10.03 -19.45
C GLU A 263 15.22 -10.47 -18.10
N GLY A 264 14.39 -9.65 -17.46
CA GLY A 264 13.64 -10.00 -16.26
C GLY A 264 13.85 -9.04 -15.09
N ILE A 265 13.90 -9.53 -13.85
CA ILE A 265 14.05 -8.68 -12.64
C ILE A 265 15.51 -8.62 -12.18
N VAL A 266 15.99 -7.41 -11.94
CA VAL A 266 17.32 -7.10 -11.39
C VAL A 266 17.12 -6.49 -10.02
N CYS A 267 17.82 -7.02 -9.02
CA CYS A 267 17.84 -6.40 -7.71
C CYS A 267 19.28 -6.20 -7.21
N GLY A 268 19.47 -5.19 -6.37
CA GLY A 268 20.68 -4.96 -5.59
C GLY A 268 20.32 -4.68 -4.15
N LEU A 269 20.85 -5.49 -3.24
CA LEU A 269 20.55 -5.37 -1.82
C LEU A 269 21.15 -4.11 -1.21
N SER A 270 20.45 -3.43 -0.30
CA SER A 270 21.00 -2.30 0.42
C SER A 270 22.16 -2.74 1.34
N THR A 271 23.01 -1.77 1.65
CA THR A 271 24.09 -1.92 2.64
C THR A 271 24.06 -0.77 3.65
N GLY A 272 22.99 0.04 3.63
CA GLY A 272 22.87 1.30 4.37
C GLY A 272 23.71 2.46 3.84
N THR A 273 24.53 2.24 2.81
CA THR A 273 25.39 3.30 2.22
C THR A 273 25.53 3.24 0.69
N THR A 274 25.10 2.13 0.08
CA THR A 274 25.06 1.87 -1.37
C THR A 274 24.25 0.58 -1.59
N PHE A 275 23.85 0.29 -2.81
CA PHE A 275 23.39 -1.05 -3.17
C PHE A 275 24.58 -1.97 -3.49
N ALA A 276 24.49 -3.24 -3.08
CA ALA A 276 25.38 -4.31 -3.49
C ALA A 276 25.32 -4.53 -5.02
N ALA A 277 26.22 -5.37 -5.54
CA ALA A 277 26.25 -5.64 -6.98
C ALA A 277 24.90 -6.17 -7.47
N GLN A 278 24.30 -5.47 -8.44
CA GLN A 278 22.99 -5.84 -8.98
C GLN A 278 23.09 -7.17 -9.72
N THR A 279 22.20 -8.10 -9.40
CA THR A 279 22.14 -9.42 -10.02
C THR A 279 20.76 -9.70 -10.59
N ARG A 280 20.69 -10.71 -11.46
CA ARG A 280 19.43 -11.19 -12.03
C ARG A 280 18.69 -12.05 -11.00
N TRP A 281 17.60 -11.54 -10.46
CA TRP A 281 16.78 -12.25 -9.47
C TRP A 281 15.70 -13.12 -10.11
N SER A 282 15.22 -12.76 -11.31
CA SER A 282 14.29 -13.60 -12.08
C SER A 282 14.45 -13.40 -13.58
N LEU A 283 14.39 -14.49 -14.34
CA LEU A 283 14.32 -14.47 -15.81
C LEU A 283 12.88 -14.54 -16.33
N GLN A 284 11.89 -14.72 -15.43
CA GLN A 284 10.53 -15.04 -15.86
C GLN A 284 9.71 -13.82 -16.26
N TYR A 285 10.20 -12.63 -15.91
CA TYR A 285 9.60 -11.33 -16.22
C TYR A 285 10.20 -10.69 -17.48
N GLU A 286 10.91 -11.47 -18.32
CA GLU A 286 11.60 -10.98 -19.51
C GLU A 286 10.65 -10.57 -20.66
N ASP A 287 11.13 -9.75 -21.59
CA ASP A 287 10.39 -9.37 -22.81
C ASP A 287 10.07 -10.59 -23.69
N GLY A 288 10.98 -11.56 -23.74
CA GLY A 288 10.80 -12.82 -24.47
C GLY A 288 9.59 -13.64 -24.00
N ALA A 289 9.21 -13.51 -22.72
CA ALA A 289 8.01 -14.09 -22.13
C ALA A 289 6.76 -13.21 -22.28
N GLY A 290 6.93 -11.98 -22.80
CA GLY A 290 5.88 -11.07 -23.20
C GLY A 290 5.54 -9.97 -22.20
N TRP A 291 6.34 -9.80 -21.14
CA TRP A 291 6.09 -8.80 -20.10
C TRP A 291 6.26 -7.35 -20.58
N GLY A 292 7.07 -7.10 -21.61
CA GLY A 292 7.18 -5.78 -22.24
C GLY A 292 6.13 -5.50 -23.33
N ASN A 293 5.20 -6.42 -23.61
CA ASN A 293 4.28 -6.28 -24.75
C ASN A 293 3.07 -5.38 -24.48
N ASP A 294 2.70 -5.18 -23.22
CA ASP A 294 1.46 -4.50 -22.82
C ASP A 294 1.67 -3.79 -21.46
N PRO A 295 1.32 -2.50 -21.34
CA PRO A 295 1.34 -1.77 -20.06
C PRO A 295 0.64 -2.50 -18.92
N ALA A 296 -0.45 -3.20 -19.21
CA ALA A 296 -1.21 -3.96 -18.22
C ALA A 296 -0.44 -5.14 -17.59
N TYR A 297 0.80 -5.41 -18.02
CA TYR A 297 1.68 -6.43 -17.43
C TYR A 297 2.82 -5.85 -16.60
N TRP A 298 3.36 -4.68 -16.95
CA TRP A 298 4.47 -4.09 -16.20
C TRP A 298 4.04 -2.95 -15.27
N GLU A 299 2.93 -2.24 -15.55
CA GLU A 299 2.35 -1.23 -14.64
C GLU A 299 1.79 -1.86 -13.35
N THR A 300 1.51 -3.17 -13.39
CA THR A 300 0.99 -3.92 -12.23
C THR A 300 2.09 -4.63 -11.44
N LEU A 301 3.35 -4.44 -11.80
CA LEU A 301 4.47 -5.04 -11.10
C LEU A 301 4.66 -4.35 -9.76
N GLN A 302 4.54 -5.11 -8.68
CA GLN A 302 4.68 -4.66 -7.30
C GLN A 302 5.47 -5.72 -6.52
N PHE A 303 5.94 -5.34 -5.35
CA PHE A 303 6.71 -6.22 -4.48
C PHE A 303 6.04 -6.47 -3.11
N PRO A 304 4.94 -7.24 -3.07
CA PRO A 304 4.24 -7.52 -1.81
C PRO A 304 4.79 -8.74 -1.06
N ASP A 305 4.79 -8.76 0.27
CA ASP A 305 4.90 -10.01 1.05
C ASP A 305 3.57 -10.78 1.05
N ILE A 306 3.44 -11.76 0.15
CA ILE A 306 2.21 -12.56 -0.01
C ILE A 306 2.25 -13.85 0.80
N ASN A 307 3.32 -14.09 1.55
CA ASN A 307 3.55 -15.35 2.23
C ASN A 307 3.77 -15.19 3.75
N GLY A 308 3.96 -13.97 4.22
CA GLY A 308 4.09 -13.57 5.61
C GLY A 308 5.46 -13.91 6.20
N ASP A 309 6.51 -13.89 5.38
CA ASP A 309 7.88 -14.16 5.82
C ASP A 309 8.76 -12.90 5.95
N GLU A 310 8.13 -11.72 5.89
CA GLU A 310 8.76 -10.39 6.00
C GLU A 310 9.77 -10.11 4.88
N MET A 311 9.72 -10.89 3.78
CA MET A 311 10.48 -10.63 2.56
C MET A 311 9.52 -10.31 1.43
N ASP A 312 9.72 -9.16 0.79
CA ASP A 312 8.89 -8.75 -0.33
C ASP A 312 9.06 -9.69 -1.52
N ASP A 313 7.94 -10.23 -2.01
CA ASP A 313 7.89 -11.10 -3.19
C ASP A 313 7.79 -10.24 -4.46
N VAL A 314 7.77 -10.84 -5.67
CA VAL A 314 7.46 -10.08 -6.90
C VAL A 314 6.16 -10.58 -7.48
N CYS A 315 5.17 -9.69 -7.63
CA CYS A 315 3.87 -10.00 -8.22
C CYS A 315 3.55 -9.05 -9.36
N ALA A 316 2.93 -9.59 -10.41
CA ALA A 316 2.41 -8.78 -11.50
C ALA A 316 1.31 -9.53 -12.25
N ARG A 317 0.43 -8.78 -12.91
CA ARG A 317 -0.59 -9.35 -13.77
C ARG A 317 0.00 -9.72 -15.12
N ALA A 318 -0.38 -10.86 -15.65
CA ALA A 318 -0.14 -11.25 -17.04
C ALA A 318 -1.44 -11.66 -17.73
N LYS A 319 -1.34 -12.10 -18.98
CA LYS A 319 -2.50 -12.51 -19.80
C LYS A 319 -3.43 -13.51 -19.08
N SER A 320 -2.87 -14.45 -18.34
CA SER A 320 -3.64 -15.52 -17.68
C SER A 320 -4.14 -15.13 -16.28
N GLY A 321 -3.73 -13.99 -15.71
CA GLY A 321 -4.05 -13.58 -14.33
C GLY A 321 -2.78 -13.16 -13.57
N ILE A 322 -2.75 -13.29 -12.25
CA ILE A 322 -1.62 -12.87 -11.41
C ILE A 322 -0.50 -13.93 -11.38
N TYR A 323 0.73 -13.49 -11.55
CA TYR A 323 1.95 -14.27 -11.42
C TYR A 323 2.82 -13.71 -10.31
N CYS A 324 3.28 -14.57 -9.42
CA CYS A 324 4.20 -14.18 -8.36
C CYS A 324 5.38 -15.14 -8.24
N GLY A 325 6.56 -14.59 -7.95
CA GLY A 325 7.75 -15.32 -7.54
C GLY A 325 8.11 -14.96 -6.11
N LEU A 326 8.17 -15.95 -5.22
CA LEU A 326 8.47 -15.73 -3.81
C LEU A 326 9.95 -15.38 -3.62
N SER A 327 10.27 -14.43 -2.75
CA SER A 327 11.65 -14.14 -2.41
C SER A 327 12.28 -15.30 -1.64
N THR A 328 13.61 -15.36 -1.72
CA THR A 328 14.44 -16.29 -0.96
C THR A 328 15.55 -15.55 -0.22
N GLY A 329 15.49 -14.22 -0.18
CA GLY A 329 16.52 -13.30 0.28
C GLY A 329 17.73 -13.15 -0.66
N VAL A 330 17.79 -13.91 -1.76
CA VAL A 330 18.90 -13.84 -2.74
C VAL A 330 18.48 -13.96 -4.21
N ASN A 331 17.23 -14.35 -4.47
CA ASN A 331 16.57 -14.38 -5.78
C ASN A 331 15.07 -14.61 -5.57
N PHE A 332 14.28 -14.43 -6.63
CA PHE A 332 12.90 -14.90 -6.65
C PHE A 332 12.86 -16.35 -7.12
N GLY A 333 12.06 -17.16 -6.43
CA GLY A 333 11.70 -18.51 -6.81
C GLY A 333 11.00 -18.57 -8.17
N THR A 334 10.56 -19.76 -8.56
CA THR A 334 9.87 -19.93 -9.84
C THR A 334 8.57 -19.11 -9.83
N SER A 335 8.51 -18.06 -10.64
CA SER A 335 7.26 -17.33 -10.83
C SER A 335 6.21 -18.30 -11.37
N SER A 336 5.09 -18.34 -10.68
CA SER A 336 4.02 -19.25 -11.02
C SER A 336 2.71 -18.51 -10.99
N TYR A 337 1.81 -19.06 -11.78
CA TYR A 337 0.46 -18.57 -11.87
C TYR A 337 -0.24 -18.76 -10.52
N ARG A 338 -0.67 -17.66 -9.89
CA ARG A 338 -1.23 -17.68 -8.53
C ARG A 338 -2.72 -17.40 -8.49
N GLU A 339 -3.26 -16.60 -9.41
CA GLU A 339 -4.70 -16.28 -9.47
C GLU A 339 -5.20 -16.09 -10.91
N SER A 340 -6.31 -16.74 -11.25
CA SER A 340 -6.90 -16.76 -12.59
C SER A 340 -7.94 -15.70 -12.86
N ASN A 341 -8.56 -15.19 -11.81
CA ASN A 341 -9.69 -14.30 -11.95
C ASN A 341 -9.30 -12.96 -12.58
N PHE A 342 -8.09 -12.44 -12.31
CA PHE A 342 -7.52 -11.21 -12.89
C PHE A 342 -7.05 -11.33 -14.36
N SER A 343 -7.52 -12.33 -15.11
CA SER A 343 -7.03 -12.64 -16.47
C SER A 343 -7.64 -11.80 -17.59
N ASN A 344 -7.02 -11.81 -18.77
CA ASN A 344 -7.64 -11.27 -19.99
C ASN A 344 -8.94 -12.01 -20.35
N ALA A 345 -9.01 -13.32 -20.09
CA ALA A 345 -10.20 -14.12 -20.39
C ALA A 345 -11.42 -13.68 -19.57
N ASN A 346 -11.17 -13.11 -18.38
CA ASN A 346 -12.19 -12.54 -17.51
C ASN A 346 -12.34 -11.02 -17.68
N GLY A 347 -11.73 -10.43 -18.70
CA GLY A 347 -11.96 -9.04 -19.07
C GLY A 347 -11.08 -8.00 -18.38
N TRP A 348 -10.10 -8.39 -17.57
CA TRP A 348 -9.21 -7.45 -16.85
C TRP A 348 -8.28 -6.62 -17.76
N ASN A 349 -8.24 -6.90 -19.06
CA ASN A 349 -7.55 -6.09 -20.06
C ASN A 349 -8.50 -5.22 -20.89
N SER A 350 -9.78 -5.13 -20.52
CA SER A 350 -10.79 -4.43 -21.33
C SER A 350 -10.74 -2.92 -21.18
N HIS A 351 -10.21 -2.40 -20.07
CA HIS A 351 -10.07 -0.97 -19.82
C HIS A 351 -8.98 -0.71 -18.76
N PRO A 352 -8.18 0.38 -18.86
CA PRO A 352 -7.09 0.65 -17.91
C PRO A 352 -7.50 0.72 -16.46
N SER A 353 -8.70 1.26 -16.21
CA SER A 353 -9.32 1.31 -14.89
C SER A 353 -9.53 -0.04 -14.20
N TYR A 354 -9.27 -1.17 -14.86
CA TYR A 354 -9.34 -2.49 -14.23
C TYR A 354 -7.96 -2.92 -13.74
N TRP A 355 -6.93 -2.87 -14.58
CA TRP A 355 -5.59 -3.31 -14.17
C TRP A 355 -4.81 -2.26 -13.38
N GLU A 356 -5.00 -0.97 -13.66
CA GLU A 356 -4.30 0.12 -12.94
C GLU A 356 -4.79 0.28 -11.49
N THR A 357 -5.81 -0.50 -11.09
CA THR A 357 -6.32 -0.54 -9.71
C THR A 357 -5.87 -1.77 -8.94
N ILE A 358 -5.08 -2.65 -9.57
CA ILE A 358 -4.58 -3.85 -8.91
C ILE A 358 -3.52 -3.44 -7.89
N GLN A 359 -3.80 -3.75 -6.64
CA GLN A 359 -2.94 -3.48 -5.49
C GLN A 359 -2.88 -4.73 -4.62
N PHE A 360 -1.91 -4.78 -3.71
CA PHE A 360 -1.71 -5.91 -2.82
C PHE A 360 -1.85 -5.55 -1.31
N PRO A 361 -3.04 -5.14 -0.85
CA PRO A 361 -3.30 -4.85 0.57
C PRO A 361 -3.48 -6.11 1.41
N ASP A 362 -3.17 -6.08 2.71
CA ASP A 362 -3.66 -7.09 3.67
C ASP A 362 -5.08 -6.72 4.14
N VAL A 363 -6.10 -7.24 3.45
CA VAL A 363 -7.52 -6.90 3.76
C VAL A 363 -8.12 -7.79 4.84
N ASN A 364 -7.37 -8.80 5.29
CA ASN A 364 -7.83 -9.78 6.26
C ASN A 364 -6.98 -9.85 7.53
N GLY A 365 -6.01 -8.94 7.67
CA GLY A 365 -5.20 -8.73 8.87
C GLY A 365 -4.37 -9.95 9.26
N ASP A 366 -4.02 -10.81 8.31
CA ASP A 366 -3.24 -12.03 8.58
C ASP A 366 -1.74 -11.87 8.35
N GLY A 367 -1.30 -10.64 8.09
CA GLY A 367 0.08 -10.27 7.83
C GLY A 367 0.56 -10.66 6.43
N LYS A 368 -0.38 -10.92 5.50
CA LYS A 368 -0.05 -11.25 4.12
C LYS A 368 -0.79 -10.33 3.18
N ALA A 369 -0.09 -9.88 2.16
CA ALA A 369 -0.65 -9.08 1.11
C ALA A 369 -1.61 -9.92 0.24
N ASP A 370 -2.88 -9.55 0.24
CA ASP A 370 -3.91 -10.08 -0.65
C ASP A 370 -3.81 -9.43 -2.02
N VAL A 371 -4.64 -9.79 -2.99
CA VAL A 371 -4.73 -9.06 -4.26
C VAL A 371 -6.13 -8.51 -4.45
N CYS A 372 -6.23 -7.19 -4.64
CA CYS A 372 -7.48 -6.49 -4.87
C CYS A 372 -7.43 -5.66 -6.15
N GLY A 373 -8.57 -5.50 -6.81
CA GLY A 373 -8.73 -4.59 -7.94
C GLY A 373 -10.19 -4.43 -8.31
N ARG A 374 -10.53 -3.41 -9.09
CA ARG A 374 -11.93 -3.18 -9.51
C ARG A 374 -12.21 -3.65 -10.94
N ASP A 375 -13.43 -4.11 -11.16
CA ASP A 375 -13.96 -4.43 -12.48
C ASP A 375 -15.33 -3.78 -12.70
N VAL A 376 -16.10 -4.24 -13.70
CA VAL A 376 -17.43 -3.70 -14.02
C VAL A 376 -18.45 -3.84 -12.88
N GLU A 377 -18.34 -4.88 -12.04
CA GLU A 377 -19.31 -5.22 -10.98
C GLU A 377 -18.94 -4.64 -9.60
N GLY A 378 -17.68 -4.27 -9.36
CA GLY A 378 -17.25 -3.70 -8.09
C GLY A 378 -15.76 -3.90 -7.83
N LEU A 379 -15.39 -3.92 -6.54
CA LEU A 379 -14.05 -4.25 -6.07
C LEU A 379 -13.96 -5.72 -5.65
N PHE A 380 -13.02 -6.45 -6.24
CA PHE A 380 -12.78 -7.85 -5.97
C PHE A 380 -11.43 -8.05 -5.29
N CYS A 381 -11.40 -8.94 -4.31
CA CYS A 381 -10.17 -9.36 -3.65
C CYS A 381 -10.06 -10.88 -3.63
N ALA A 382 -8.83 -11.39 -3.68
CA ALA A 382 -8.47 -12.79 -3.42
C ALA A 382 -7.39 -12.84 -2.34
N LEU A 383 -7.59 -13.70 -1.35
CA LEU A 383 -6.80 -13.76 -0.12
C LEU A 383 -5.54 -14.59 -0.26
N ALA A 384 -4.42 -14.13 0.25
CA ALA A 384 -3.17 -14.86 0.30
C ALA A 384 -3.23 -16.01 1.33
N SER A 385 -3.11 -17.25 0.85
CA SER A 385 -3.17 -18.44 1.71
C SER A 385 -1.88 -18.68 2.52
N GLY A 386 -0.76 -18.03 2.18
CA GLY A 386 0.54 -18.21 2.83
C GLY A 386 1.17 -19.60 2.69
N THR A 387 0.60 -20.48 1.86
CA THR A 387 1.19 -21.79 1.58
C THR A 387 1.67 -21.81 0.14
N ASP A 388 2.94 -22.14 -0.10
CA ASP A 388 3.51 -22.37 -1.44
C ASP A 388 2.96 -23.67 -2.05
N SER A 389 1.64 -23.81 -2.06
CA SER A 389 0.97 -24.83 -2.83
C SER A 389 1.12 -24.46 -4.30
N ALA A 390 1.64 -25.39 -5.09
CA ALA A 390 2.01 -25.19 -6.49
C ALA A 390 0.84 -24.82 -7.44
N THR A 391 -0.36 -24.56 -6.93
CA THR A 391 -1.55 -24.33 -7.76
C THR A 391 -2.39 -23.11 -7.39
N HIS A 392 -2.45 -22.68 -6.13
CA HIS A 392 -3.24 -21.51 -5.72
C HIS A 392 -2.65 -20.92 -4.44
N LEU A 393 -1.94 -19.79 -4.58
CA LEU A 393 -1.48 -19.02 -3.42
C LEU A 393 -2.58 -18.04 -3.00
N PHE A 394 -3.32 -17.47 -3.94
CA PHE A 394 -4.53 -16.70 -3.66
C PHE A 394 -5.77 -17.60 -3.69
N VAL A 395 -6.70 -17.36 -2.77
CA VAL A 395 -7.96 -18.09 -2.60
C VAL A 395 -9.12 -17.12 -2.40
N ASP A 396 -10.35 -17.64 -2.36
CA ASP A 396 -11.54 -16.87 -1.98
C ASP A 396 -11.79 -15.57 -2.80
N TYR A 397 -11.42 -15.58 -4.09
CA TYR A 397 -11.78 -14.51 -5.04
C TYR A 397 -13.28 -14.25 -5.00
N SER A 398 -13.65 -13.06 -4.56
CA SER A 398 -15.03 -12.65 -4.37
C SER A 398 -15.18 -11.14 -4.50
N ASN A 399 -16.42 -10.67 -4.64
CA ASN A 399 -16.72 -9.26 -4.64
C ASN A 399 -16.76 -8.77 -3.17
N TRP A 400 -15.81 -7.92 -2.80
CA TRP A 400 -15.67 -7.37 -1.46
C TRP A 400 -16.45 -6.08 -1.26
N GLN A 401 -16.74 -5.37 -2.35
CA GLN A 401 -17.52 -4.15 -2.36
C GLN A 401 -18.22 -3.99 -3.72
N GLU A 402 -19.55 -3.96 -3.72
CA GLU A 402 -20.36 -3.75 -4.94
C GLU A 402 -20.21 -2.32 -5.51
N ALA A 403 -19.69 -1.41 -4.69
CA ALA A 403 -19.26 -0.08 -5.11
C ALA A 403 -17.95 -0.10 -5.93
N PHE A 404 -17.53 1.05 -6.43
CA PHE A 404 -16.32 1.20 -7.27
C PHE A 404 -16.40 0.50 -8.65
N GLY A 405 -17.55 -0.11 -8.97
CA GLY A 405 -17.85 -0.69 -10.28
C GLY A 405 -18.32 0.35 -11.31
N ASP A 406 -18.60 -0.10 -12.53
CA ASP A 406 -19.02 0.78 -13.63
C ASP A 406 -20.48 1.28 -13.51
N ALA A 407 -21.30 0.57 -12.73
CA ALA A 407 -22.70 0.92 -12.51
C ALA A 407 -22.85 2.23 -11.71
N GLU A 408 -21.85 2.54 -10.88
CA GLU A 408 -21.76 3.80 -10.14
C GLU A 408 -21.18 4.89 -11.04
N PHE A 409 -21.70 6.11 -10.90
CA PHE A 409 -21.60 7.22 -11.86
C PHE A 409 -20.17 7.75 -12.15
N GLY A 410 -19.25 6.92 -12.64
CA GLY A 410 -18.10 7.38 -13.39
C GLY A 410 -16.77 6.69 -13.15
N PHE A 411 -16.64 5.55 -12.46
CA PHE A 411 -15.33 4.90 -12.20
C PHE A 411 -14.53 4.47 -13.46
N LEU A 412 -15.05 4.73 -14.66
CA LEU A 412 -14.28 4.74 -15.91
C LEU A 412 -13.46 6.03 -16.13
N ARG A 413 -13.63 7.05 -15.28
CA ARG A 413 -12.91 8.32 -15.32
C ARG A 413 -11.64 8.20 -14.47
N PRO A 414 -10.44 8.53 -15.02
CA PRO A 414 -9.17 8.49 -14.29
C PRO A 414 -9.22 9.15 -12.91
N TYR A 415 -9.85 10.31 -12.79
CA TYR A 415 -9.99 11.05 -11.53
C TYR A 415 -10.91 10.43 -10.47
N TYR A 416 -11.42 9.21 -10.70
CA TYR A 416 -12.05 8.39 -9.67
C TYR A 416 -11.27 7.10 -9.45
N TRP A 417 -11.00 6.31 -10.49
CA TRP A 417 -10.35 5.01 -10.28
C TRP A 417 -8.87 5.13 -9.89
N GLN A 418 -8.15 6.18 -10.31
CA GLN A 418 -6.74 6.44 -9.89
C GLN A 418 -6.62 6.84 -8.42
N THR A 419 -7.74 7.09 -7.75
CA THR A 419 -7.76 7.53 -6.36
C THR A 419 -8.15 6.40 -5.40
N ILE A 420 -8.39 5.18 -5.93
CA ILE A 420 -8.69 4.01 -5.12
C ILE A 420 -7.41 3.58 -4.42
N GLN A 421 -7.43 3.60 -3.09
CA GLN A 421 -6.32 3.19 -2.22
C GLN A 421 -6.89 2.40 -1.05
N PHE A 422 -5.99 1.74 -0.33
CA PHE A 422 -6.31 0.83 0.77
C PHE A 422 -5.71 1.30 2.11
N PRO A 423 -6.17 2.45 2.65
CA PRO A 423 -5.70 2.98 3.94
C PRO A 423 -6.37 2.30 5.14
N ASP A 424 -5.84 2.46 6.36
CA ASP A 424 -6.58 2.24 7.61
C ASP A 424 -7.08 3.61 8.10
N VAL A 425 -8.31 3.99 7.75
CA VAL A 425 -8.83 5.33 8.09
C VAL A 425 -9.44 5.36 9.48
N ASN A 426 -9.88 4.23 10.04
CA ASN A 426 -10.56 4.21 11.33
C ASN A 426 -9.63 3.85 12.52
N GLY A 427 -8.39 3.45 12.22
CA GLY A 427 -7.35 3.09 13.20
C GLY A 427 -7.62 1.76 13.91
N ASP A 428 -8.37 0.85 13.30
CA ASP A 428 -8.65 -0.46 13.87
C ASP A 428 -7.56 -1.51 13.56
N GLY A 429 -6.56 -1.12 12.77
CA GLY A 429 -5.44 -1.95 12.32
C GLY A 429 -5.79 -2.81 11.10
N TRP A 430 -6.94 -2.59 10.47
CA TRP A 430 -7.37 -3.30 9.29
C TRP A 430 -7.42 -2.35 8.10
N THR A 431 -7.02 -2.89 6.96
CA THR A 431 -7.06 -2.16 5.71
C THR A 431 -8.49 -1.90 5.27
N ASP A 432 -8.83 -0.64 5.03
CA ASP A 432 -10.08 -0.17 4.43
C ASP A 432 -9.92 0.04 2.92
N VAL A 433 -10.96 0.52 2.25
CA VAL A 433 -10.84 1.04 0.87
C VAL A 433 -11.47 2.41 0.75
N CYS A 434 -10.73 3.34 0.16
CA CYS A 434 -11.20 4.70 -0.10
C CYS A 434 -10.98 5.10 -1.55
N GLY A 435 -11.82 5.99 -2.07
CA GLY A 435 -11.65 6.57 -3.39
C GLY A 435 -12.56 7.76 -3.62
N ARG A 436 -12.21 8.59 -4.60
CA ARG A 436 -12.95 9.79 -4.96
C ARG A 436 -14.16 9.45 -5.84
N GLN A 437 -15.27 10.12 -5.56
CA GLN A 437 -16.47 10.20 -6.40
C GLN A 437 -16.83 11.67 -6.70
N PHE A 438 -17.96 11.88 -7.38
CA PHE A 438 -18.40 13.22 -7.79
C PHE A 438 -18.73 14.13 -6.59
N ASP A 439 -19.07 13.55 -5.45
CA ASP A 439 -19.53 14.20 -4.22
C ASP A 439 -18.49 14.19 -3.08
N GLY A 440 -17.28 13.69 -3.32
CA GLY A 440 -16.19 13.75 -2.35
C GLY A 440 -15.35 12.48 -2.31
N ILE A 441 -14.73 12.20 -1.15
CA ILE A 441 -14.10 10.90 -0.89
C ILE A 441 -15.12 9.99 -0.23
N VAL A 442 -15.21 8.77 -0.74
CA VAL A 442 -15.95 7.70 -0.12
C VAL A 442 -14.98 6.66 0.44
N CYS A 443 -15.30 6.11 1.59
CA CYS A 443 -14.57 5.00 2.17
C CYS A 443 -15.52 3.89 2.60
N ALA A 444 -15.01 2.67 2.59
CA ALA A 444 -15.68 1.46 3.02
C ALA A 444 -14.75 0.72 4.00
N PRO A 445 -14.97 0.89 5.32
CA PRO A 445 -14.11 0.25 6.29
C PRO A 445 -14.19 -1.28 6.29
N ALA A 446 -13.14 -1.96 6.73
CA ALA A 446 -13.11 -3.40 6.92
C ALA A 446 -14.27 -3.85 7.82
N ALA A 447 -14.99 -4.92 7.42
CA ALA A 447 -16.08 -5.45 8.24
C ALA A 447 -15.55 -6.41 9.31
N VAL A 448 -14.83 -5.86 10.29
CA VAL A 448 -14.24 -6.63 11.40
C VAL A 448 -15.34 -7.09 12.36
N PRO A 449 -15.44 -8.38 12.68
CA PRO A 449 -16.40 -8.86 13.68
C PRO A 449 -15.98 -8.38 15.07
N ASP A 450 -16.73 -7.43 15.65
CA ASP A 450 -16.56 -6.83 16.98
C ASP A 450 -15.46 -7.50 17.83
N LEU A 451 -14.21 -7.09 17.65
CA LEU A 451 -13.16 -7.43 18.61
C LEU A 451 -13.46 -6.63 19.89
N PRO A 452 -13.44 -7.26 21.08
CA PRO A 452 -13.54 -6.47 22.30
C PRO A 452 -12.40 -5.44 22.29
N PRO A 453 -12.67 -4.18 22.66
CA PRO A 453 -11.68 -3.12 22.57
C PRO A 453 -10.39 -3.57 23.26
N THR A 454 -9.28 -3.46 22.55
CA THR A 454 -7.96 -3.64 23.14
C THR A 454 -7.84 -2.66 24.30
N PRO A 455 -7.46 -3.10 25.52
CA PRO A 455 -7.25 -2.16 26.60
C PRO A 455 -6.08 -1.26 26.21
N SER A 456 -6.38 0.03 26.00
CA SER A 456 -5.41 1.09 25.78
C SER A 456 -4.24 0.93 26.75
N SER A 457 -3.03 0.94 26.22
CA SER A 457 -1.75 0.79 26.93
C SER A 457 -1.43 2.01 27.83
N PHE A 458 -2.29 2.28 28.81
CA PHE A 458 -2.03 3.26 29.88
C PHE A 458 -2.54 2.76 31.24
N ASP A 459 -2.20 1.54 31.63
CA ASP A 459 -2.21 1.14 33.04
C ASP A 459 -0.79 0.89 33.51
N VAL A 460 -0.14 1.99 33.91
CA VAL A 460 1.09 1.95 34.72
C VAL A 460 0.75 1.23 36.02
N TYR A 461 1.21 -0.01 36.16
CA TYR A 461 1.23 -0.72 37.43
C TYR A 461 2.09 0.06 38.44
N LEU A 462 1.45 0.87 39.27
CA LEU A 462 2.04 1.34 40.52
C LEU A 462 2.14 0.14 41.48
N PRO A 463 3.34 -0.24 41.96
CA PRO A 463 3.45 -1.32 42.92
C PRO A 463 2.84 -0.88 44.26
N LEU A 464 1.84 -1.63 44.70
CA LEU A 464 1.27 -1.56 46.05
C LEU A 464 2.41 -1.71 47.08
N ALA A 465 2.72 -0.61 47.76
CA ALA A 465 3.57 -0.63 48.94
C ALA A 465 2.86 -1.40 50.06
N VAL A 466 3.39 -2.57 50.40
CA VAL A 466 3.04 -3.29 51.62
C VAL A 466 3.58 -2.50 52.81
N LYS A 467 2.69 -2.09 53.71
CA LYS A 467 3.00 -1.78 55.11
C LYS A 467 1.99 -2.45 56.02
#